data_AF-A0AA43XLK5-F1
#
_entry.id   AF-A0AA43XLK5-F1
#
_cell.length_a   1.000
_cell.length_b   1.000
_cell.length_c   1.000
_cell.angle_alpha   90.00
_cell.angle_beta   90.00
_cell.angle_gamma   90.00
#
_symmetry.space_group_name_H-M   'P 1'
#
loop_
_entity.id
_entity.type
_entity.pdbx_description
1 polymer ?
#
loop_
_entity_poly.entity_id
_entity_poly.type
_entity_poly.pdbx_seq_one_letter_code
_entity_poly.pdbx_strand_id
1 'polypeptide(L)'
;MTEIMVPESQETYGINPIYTNVSDEESIREGVLVFRAFLVRLYDVLYTKGNVYDNSKKVAHEYENRTTLSVYYPFLHNVSTLLKNIGYHGIPVENGQLLACGNSLFNGKLSTTKTLECLRFLADCGICIEGIDTNKKKQNLSDIKTIKITYPDNPTMLTGLKVMAIAEIDHRTLINQDVFLRCDYRVLKKDETDVLSILQDTIKPLSEEVQDFILQLHQRYLNKGLTCVVEVKGFHIYIKYCYKRKVLWGINASLNNGYHINVKSTKTYEYTDTIQTFPPILQEMIAKGYGCGRKREIGHCDGGCRGLPISLDDSVLGIRDAIETWFDQELSCLQSIPRKPHFKIHGN
;
A
#
# COMPACT_ATOMS: atom_id res chain seq x y z
N MET A 1 4.35 -10.70 0.26
CA MET A 1 3.76 -9.65 1.13
C MET A 1 4.81 -8.69 1.67
N THR A 2 5.98 -9.20 2.04
CA THR A 2 7.18 -8.43 2.43
C THR A 2 7.58 -7.38 1.38
N GLU A 3 7.45 -7.69 0.09
CA GLU A 3 7.77 -6.81 -1.04
C GLU A 3 6.99 -5.48 -1.08
N ILE A 4 5.85 -5.36 -0.38
CA ILE A 4 5.01 -4.15 -0.39
C ILE A 4 5.07 -3.39 0.95
N MET A 5 5.82 -3.92 1.92
CA MET A 5 6.22 -3.13 3.08
C MET A 5 7.09 -1.97 2.61
N VAL A 6 6.98 -0.83 3.27
CA VAL A 6 7.90 0.27 2.99
C VAL A 6 9.32 -0.22 3.30
N PRO A 7 10.29 0.02 2.39
CA PRO A 7 11.67 -0.32 2.66
C PRO A 7 12.14 0.24 3.98
N GLU A 8 13.11 -0.43 4.57
CA GLU A 8 13.75 0.09 5.76
C GLU A 8 14.42 1.43 5.45
N SER A 9 14.18 2.40 6.32
CA SER A 9 14.80 3.71 6.26
C SER A 9 15.97 3.78 7.21
N GLN A 10 17.12 4.21 6.69
CA GLN A 10 18.26 4.63 7.50
C GLN A 10 18.24 6.12 7.80
N GLU A 11 17.22 6.86 7.35
CA GLU A 11 17.11 8.30 7.59
C GLU A 11 16.69 8.59 9.03
N THR A 12 17.42 9.48 9.68
CA THR A 12 16.95 10.14 10.90
C THR A 12 15.93 11.21 10.52
N TYR A 13 14.65 10.96 10.76
CA TYR A 13 13.56 11.92 10.51
C TYR A 13 12.93 12.40 11.81
N GLY A 14 12.52 13.67 11.89
CA GLY A 14 11.77 14.19 13.04
C GLY A 14 10.42 13.51 13.19
N ILE A 15 10.04 13.16 14.42
CA ILE A 15 8.75 12.51 14.71
C ILE A 15 7.70 13.58 15.00
N ASN A 16 6.49 13.37 14.51
CA ASN A 16 5.38 14.26 14.85
C ASN A 16 5.14 14.23 16.38
N PRO A 17 5.11 15.39 17.09
CA PRO A 17 4.94 15.44 18.55
C PRO A 17 3.70 14.72 19.09
N ILE A 18 2.69 14.43 18.26
CA ILE A 18 1.54 13.63 18.67
C ILE A 18 1.93 12.23 19.17
N TYR A 19 3.05 11.67 18.68
CA TYR A 19 3.51 10.34 19.04
C TYR A 19 4.48 10.33 20.24
N THR A 20 5.00 11.49 20.65
CA THR A 20 6.00 11.56 21.74
C THR A 20 5.38 11.34 23.13
N ASN A 21 4.05 11.23 23.21
CA ASN A 21 3.36 10.76 24.40
C ASN A 21 3.55 9.25 24.63
N VAL A 22 3.99 8.49 23.63
CA VAL A 22 4.30 7.07 23.74
C VAL A 22 5.72 6.84 24.23
N SER A 23 6.70 7.50 23.60
CA SER A 23 8.13 7.45 23.96
C SER A 23 8.87 8.63 23.32
N ASP A 24 10.15 8.81 23.64
CA ASP A 24 11.04 9.72 22.90
C ASP A 24 11.26 9.28 21.44
N GLU A 25 11.74 10.19 20.60
CA GLU A 25 11.85 9.95 19.15
C GLU A 25 12.82 8.81 18.78
N GLU A 26 13.90 8.62 19.54
CA GLU A 26 14.90 7.58 19.28
C GLU A 26 14.28 6.20 19.52
N SER A 27 13.65 6.02 20.69
CA SER A 27 12.90 4.81 21.03
C SER A 27 11.77 4.51 20.06
N ILE A 28 11.10 5.54 19.51
CA ILE A 28 10.06 5.35 18.49
C ILE A 28 10.67 4.82 17.19
N ARG A 29 11.77 5.41 16.70
CA ARG A 29 12.43 4.95 15.47
C ARG A 29 12.93 3.52 15.62
N GLU A 30 13.61 3.22 16.73
CA GLU A 30 14.06 1.86 17.02
C GLU A 30 12.87 0.89 17.09
N GLY A 31 11.81 1.25 17.82
CA GLY A 31 10.62 0.42 17.94
C GLY A 31 9.96 0.11 16.59
N VAL A 32 9.89 1.10 15.69
CA VAL A 32 9.35 0.90 14.33
C VAL A 32 10.21 -0.07 13.52
N LEU A 33 11.55 0.01 13.63
CA LEU A 33 12.46 -0.94 12.97
C LEU A 33 12.26 -2.36 13.50
N VAL A 34 12.17 -2.53 14.81
CA VAL A 34 11.94 -3.85 15.44
C VAL A 34 10.55 -4.38 15.09
N PHE A 35 9.52 -3.53 15.06
CA PHE A 35 8.18 -3.89 14.62
C PHE A 35 8.13 -4.30 13.14
N ARG A 36 8.91 -3.64 12.27
CA ARG A 36 9.09 -4.04 10.88
C ARG A 36 9.68 -5.46 10.79
N ALA A 37 10.72 -5.76 11.55
CA ALA A 37 11.31 -7.10 11.61
C ALA A 37 10.31 -8.14 12.13
N PHE A 38 9.48 -7.78 13.11
CA PHE A 38 8.37 -8.62 13.56
C PHE A 38 7.35 -8.89 12.44
N LEU A 39 6.97 -7.88 11.65
CA LEU A 39 6.05 -8.08 10.51
C LEU A 39 6.64 -9.01 9.44
N VAL A 40 7.95 -8.94 9.17
CA VAL A 40 8.64 -9.90 8.28
C VAL A 40 8.47 -11.32 8.83
N ARG A 41 8.80 -11.55 10.11
CA ARG A 41 8.60 -12.85 10.77
C ARG A 41 7.14 -13.31 10.70
N LEU A 42 6.20 -12.41 10.95
CA LEU A 42 4.76 -12.69 10.86
C LEU A 42 4.37 -13.18 9.46
N TYR A 43 4.88 -12.53 8.40
CA TYR A 43 4.63 -12.94 7.03
C TYR A 43 5.30 -14.26 6.67
N ASP A 44 6.50 -14.54 7.17
CA ASP A 44 7.19 -15.81 6.94
C ASP A 44 6.46 -16.99 7.61
N VAL A 45 5.98 -16.79 8.84
CA VAL A 45 5.15 -17.78 9.55
C VAL A 45 3.82 -17.97 8.83
N LEU A 46 3.17 -16.88 8.38
CA LEU A 46 1.94 -16.95 7.61
C LEU A 46 2.15 -17.69 6.28
N TYR A 47 3.26 -17.47 5.59
CA TYR A 47 3.58 -18.16 4.34
C TYR A 47 3.80 -19.66 4.59
N THR A 48 4.60 -19.99 5.60
CA THR A 48 4.93 -21.38 5.96
C THR A 48 3.70 -22.17 6.43
N LYS A 49 2.83 -21.53 7.21
CA LYS A 49 1.61 -22.15 7.76
C LYS A 49 0.35 -21.78 6.97
N GLY A 50 0.48 -21.15 5.80
CA GLY A 50 -0.61 -20.48 5.08
C GLY A 50 -1.77 -21.40 4.74
N ASN A 51 -1.47 -22.65 4.36
CA ASN A 51 -2.50 -23.65 4.06
C ASN A 51 -3.41 -23.98 5.25
N VAL A 52 -2.95 -23.73 6.48
CA VAL A 52 -3.70 -23.96 7.73
C VAL A 52 -4.57 -22.76 8.09
N TYR A 53 -4.13 -21.53 7.76
CA TYR A 53 -4.74 -20.31 8.27
C TYR A 53 -5.44 -19.46 7.21
N ASP A 54 -4.84 -19.30 6.03
CA ASP A 54 -5.32 -18.37 4.99
C ASP A 54 -5.13 -18.99 3.60
N ASN A 55 -6.01 -19.92 3.24
CA ASN A 55 -6.17 -20.27 1.83
C ASN A 55 -6.82 -19.07 1.15
N SER A 56 -6.15 -18.43 0.19
CA SER A 56 -6.73 -17.35 -0.62
C SER A 56 -8.11 -17.78 -1.11
N LYS A 57 -9.17 -17.25 -0.50
CA LYS A 57 -10.54 -17.73 -0.73
C LYS A 57 -11.07 -17.32 -2.11
N LYS A 58 -10.30 -16.51 -2.83
CA LYS A 58 -10.68 -15.93 -4.12
C LYS A 58 -9.42 -15.68 -4.95
N VAL A 59 -9.39 -16.22 -6.16
CA VAL A 59 -8.41 -15.80 -7.16
C VAL A 59 -8.75 -14.37 -7.55
N ALA A 60 -7.82 -13.44 -7.33
CA ALA A 60 -8.02 -12.05 -7.72
C ALA A 60 -8.20 -11.98 -9.23
N HIS A 61 -9.11 -11.14 -9.70
CA HIS A 61 -9.26 -10.93 -11.13
C HIS A 61 -7.96 -10.36 -11.68
N GLU A 62 -7.51 -10.77 -12.86
CA GLU A 62 -6.27 -10.27 -13.51
C GLU A 62 -6.20 -8.74 -13.57
N TYR A 63 -7.34 -8.06 -13.65
CA TYR A 63 -7.37 -6.60 -13.69
C TYR A 63 -7.41 -5.96 -12.31
N GLU A 64 -7.57 -6.69 -11.20
CA GLU A 64 -7.72 -6.14 -9.85
C GLU A 64 -6.37 -5.83 -9.20
N ASN A 65 -5.99 -4.55 -9.13
CA ASN A 65 -4.76 -4.13 -8.45
C ASN A 65 -4.96 -4.08 -6.93
N ARG A 66 -6.19 -3.81 -6.48
CA ARG A 66 -6.50 -3.65 -5.05
C ARG A 66 -6.85 -4.98 -4.43
N THR A 67 -5.94 -5.51 -3.63
CA THR A 67 -6.20 -6.69 -2.80
C THR A 67 -6.81 -6.26 -1.46
N THR A 68 -8.12 -6.48 -1.29
CA THR A 68 -8.77 -6.24 0.00
C THR A 68 -8.49 -7.39 0.98
N LEU A 69 -7.78 -7.13 2.08
CA LEU A 69 -7.40 -8.17 3.04
C LEU A 69 -8.56 -9.02 3.53
N SER A 70 -9.69 -8.43 3.92
CA SER A 70 -10.83 -9.20 4.43
C SER A 70 -11.42 -10.19 3.42
N VAL A 71 -11.15 -10.00 2.12
CA VAL A 71 -11.62 -10.87 1.03
C VAL A 71 -10.56 -11.92 0.69
N TYR A 72 -9.32 -11.48 0.49
CA TYR A 72 -8.24 -12.32 -0.05
C TYR A 72 -7.42 -13.02 1.06
N TYR A 73 -7.27 -12.36 2.20
CA TYR A 73 -6.50 -12.83 3.35
C TYR A 73 -7.26 -12.60 4.67
N PRO A 74 -8.46 -13.23 4.83
CA PRO A 74 -9.33 -13.01 5.97
C PRO A 74 -8.68 -13.37 7.31
N PHE A 75 -7.74 -14.31 7.36
CA PHE A 75 -7.03 -14.60 8.61
C PHE A 75 -6.05 -13.48 8.96
N LEU A 76 -5.22 -13.04 8.01
CA LEU A 76 -4.33 -11.90 8.21
C LEU A 76 -5.10 -10.63 8.62
N HIS A 77 -6.30 -10.43 8.06
CA HIS A 77 -7.20 -9.33 8.48
C HIS A 77 -7.57 -9.41 9.97
N ASN A 78 -7.87 -10.62 10.48
CA ASN A 78 -8.21 -10.82 11.89
C ASN A 78 -6.98 -10.61 12.79
N VAL A 79 -5.83 -11.16 12.39
CA VAL A 79 -4.54 -10.96 13.10
C VAL A 79 -4.19 -9.48 13.18
N SER A 80 -4.31 -8.75 12.06
CA SER A 80 -4.08 -7.30 12.02
C SER A 80 -5.04 -6.53 12.93
N THR A 81 -6.33 -6.91 12.94
CA THR A 81 -7.31 -6.29 13.83
C THR A 81 -6.92 -6.48 15.30
N LEU A 82 -6.48 -7.68 15.66
CA LEU A 82 -6.07 -8.00 17.02
C LEU A 82 -4.79 -7.27 17.44
N LEU A 83 -3.76 -7.28 16.60
CA LEU A 83 -2.51 -6.55 16.83
C LEU A 83 -2.74 -5.05 17.00
N LYS A 84 -3.60 -4.45 16.17
CA LYS A 84 -3.96 -3.04 16.30
C LYS A 84 -4.67 -2.74 17.61
N ASN A 85 -5.59 -3.61 18.03
CA ASN A 85 -6.23 -3.46 19.33
C ASN A 85 -5.23 -3.55 20.48
N ILE A 86 -4.26 -4.49 20.41
CA ILE A 86 -3.17 -4.62 21.39
C ILE A 86 -2.35 -3.32 21.46
N GLY A 87 -1.85 -2.83 20.32
CA GLY A 87 -1.02 -1.62 20.29
C GLY A 87 -1.77 -0.37 20.75
N TYR A 88 -2.99 -0.18 20.24
CA TYR A 88 -3.77 1.03 20.50
C TYR A 88 -4.26 1.10 21.96
N HIS A 89 -4.87 0.02 22.46
CA HIS A 89 -5.46 -0.01 23.80
C HIS A 89 -4.50 -0.50 24.89
N GLY A 90 -3.37 -1.12 24.54
CA GLY A 90 -2.38 -1.58 25.49
C GLY A 90 -1.73 -0.41 26.23
N ILE A 91 -1.65 -0.52 27.55
CA ILE A 91 -0.98 0.45 28.40
C ILE A 91 0.43 -0.07 28.66
N PRO A 92 1.49 0.69 28.33
CA PRO A 92 2.86 0.33 28.68
C PRO A 92 3.02 0.21 30.20
N VAL A 93 3.59 -0.89 30.66
CA VAL A 93 3.96 -1.15 32.06
C VAL A 93 5.43 -1.56 32.10
N GLU A 94 6.07 -1.51 33.27
CA GLU A 94 7.46 -1.93 33.45
C GLU A 94 8.42 -1.23 32.47
N ASN A 95 8.32 0.11 32.40
CA ASN A 95 9.09 0.95 31.47
C ASN A 95 8.93 0.57 29.98
N GLY A 96 7.78 0.03 29.59
CA GLY A 96 7.48 -0.30 28.20
C GLY A 96 7.88 -1.72 27.78
N GLN A 97 8.40 -2.55 28.71
CA GLN A 97 8.72 -3.94 28.42
C GLN A 97 7.49 -4.83 28.20
N LEU A 98 6.31 -4.35 28.61
CA LEU A 98 5.06 -5.07 28.57
C LEU A 98 3.90 -4.13 28.21
N LEU A 99 2.95 -4.64 27.44
CA LEU A 99 1.64 -4.00 27.26
C LEU A 99 0.59 -4.73 28.10
N ALA A 100 -0.04 -4.02 29.02
CA ALA A 100 -1.21 -4.49 29.75
C ALA A 100 -2.48 -4.10 29.01
N CYS A 101 -3.29 -5.08 28.65
CA CYS A 101 -4.55 -4.90 27.95
C CYS A 101 -5.73 -5.36 28.82
N GLY A 102 -6.83 -4.63 28.76
CA GLY A 102 -8.12 -5.09 29.30
C GLY A 102 -8.92 -5.91 28.27
N ASN A 103 -10.17 -6.22 28.61
CA ASN A 103 -11.09 -6.92 27.71
C ASN A 103 -11.50 -6.11 26.45
N SER A 104 -11.20 -4.80 26.41
CA SER A 104 -11.43 -3.92 25.24
C SER A 104 -10.71 -4.41 23.97
N LEU A 105 -9.67 -5.22 24.14
CA LEU A 105 -8.99 -5.94 23.07
C LEU A 105 -9.94 -6.84 22.25
N PHE A 106 -11.02 -7.31 22.87
CA PHE A 106 -12.05 -8.18 22.29
C PHE A 106 -13.33 -7.41 21.92
N ASN A 107 -13.21 -6.37 21.10
CA ASN A 107 -14.29 -5.45 20.70
C ASN A 107 -15.48 -6.06 19.91
N GLY A 108 -15.71 -7.38 19.98
CA GLY A 108 -16.83 -8.09 19.37
C GLY A 108 -16.71 -8.34 17.86
N LYS A 109 -15.74 -7.74 17.17
CA LYS A 109 -15.55 -7.93 15.72
C LYS A 109 -15.09 -9.34 15.35
N LEU A 110 -14.40 -10.01 16.27
CA LEU A 110 -13.93 -11.38 16.12
C LEU A 110 -14.67 -12.29 17.09
N SER A 111 -15.07 -13.48 16.62
CA SER A 111 -15.58 -14.52 17.51
C SER A 111 -14.46 -15.01 18.41
N THR A 112 -14.82 -15.49 19.62
CA THR A 112 -13.85 -16.06 20.58
C THR A 112 -12.90 -17.06 19.95
N THR A 113 -13.41 -17.98 19.12
CA THR A 113 -12.57 -19.00 18.48
C THR A 113 -11.54 -18.38 17.53
N LYS A 114 -11.94 -17.39 16.72
CA LYS A 114 -11.00 -16.68 15.83
C LYS A 114 -9.97 -15.88 16.61
N THR A 115 -10.38 -15.26 17.72
CA THR A 115 -9.48 -14.55 18.62
C THR A 115 -8.42 -15.49 19.19
N LEU A 116 -8.81 -16.63 19.75
CA LEU A 116 -7.87 -17.62 20.30
C LEU A 116 -6.93 -18.17 19.23
N GLU A 117 -7.43 -18.37 18.01
CA GLU A 117 -6.62 -18.79 16.86
C GLU A 117 -5.58 -17.74 16.47
N CYS A 118 -5.96 -16.46 16.39
CA CYS A 118 -5.03 -15.36 16.14
C CYS A 118 -3.97 -15.25 17.25
N LEU A 119 -4.35 -15.40 18.52
CA LEU A 119 -3.41 -15.36 19.65
C LEU A 119 -2.39 -16.50 19.60
N ARG A 120 -2.81 -17.72 19.25
CA ARG A 120 -1.88 -18.86 19.03
C ARG A 120 -0.90 -18.56 17.91
N PHE A 121 -1.39 -18.03 16.79
CA PHE A 121 -0.54 -17.65 15.67
C PHE A 121 0.45 -16.53 16.05
N LEU A 122 0.02 -15.54 16.83
CA LEU A 122 0.91 -14.49 17.33
C LEU A 122 1.98 -15.06 18.29
N ALA A 123 1.64 -16.07 19.08
CA ALA A 123 2.61 -16.79 19.90
C ALA A 123 3.65 -17.53 19.05
N ASP A 124 3.24 -18.14 17.94
CA ASP A 124 4.17 -18.71 16.96
C ASP A 124 5.09 -17.66 16.31
N CYS A 125 4.66 -16.39 16.27
CA CYS A 125 5.46 -15.26 15.81
C CYS A 125 6.40 -14.70 16.91
N GLY A 126 6.38 -15.26 18.12
CA GLY A 126 7.23 -14.86 19.24
C GLY A 126 6.59 -13.91 20.26
N ILE A 127 5.30 -13.58 20.13
CA ILE A 127 4.60 -12.80 21.15
C ILE A 127 4.22 -13.69 22.34
N CYS A 128 4.66 -13.32 23.54
CA CYS A 128 4.24 -13.99 24.77
C CYS A 128 2.97 -13.34 25.31
N ILE A 129 2.00 -14.18 25.68
CA ILE A 129 0.65 -13.77 26.10
C ILE A 129 0.33 -14.43 27.43
N GLU A 130 0.11 -13.64 28.48
CA GLU A 130 -0.33 -14.13 29.78
C GLU A 130 -1.73 -13.62 30.14
N GLY A 131 -2.43 -14.34 31.01
CA GLY A 131 -3.79 -13.99 31.46
C GLY A 131 -4.92 -14.61 30.60
N ILE A 132 -4.57 -15.36 29.55
CA ILE A 132 -5.51 -16.13 28.73
C ILE A 132 -4.92 -17.50 28.39
N ASP A 133 -5.76 -18.54 28.37
CA ASP A 133 -5.35 -19.89 27.96
C ASP A 133 -5.72 -20.10 26.48
N THR A 134 -4.72 -19.92 25.61
CA THR A 134 -4.89 -20.03 24.16
C THR A 134 -5.10 -21.48 23.68
N ASN A 135 -4.88 -22.49 24.52
CA ASN A 135 -5.09 -23.90 24.17
C ASN A 135 -6.55 -24.35 24.33
N LYS A 136 -7.38 -23.57 25.03
CA LYS A 136 -8.81 -23.86 25.13
C LYS A 136 -9.52 -23.65 23.79
N LYS A 137 -10.47 -24.54 23.47
CA LYS A 137 -11.31 -24.39 22.26
C LYS A 137 -12.32 -23.24 22.38
N LYS A 138 -12.77 -22.93 23.59
CA LYS A 138 -13.66 -21.81 23.94
C LYS A 138 -13.32 -21.33 25.34
N GLN A 139 -13.37 -20.02 25.55
CA GLN A 139 -13.18 -19.36 26.85
C GLN A 139 -14.11 -18.15 26.93
N ASN A 140 -14.64 -17.85 28.11
CA ASN A 140 -15.35 -16.59 28.30
C ASN A 140 -14.35 -15.43 28.36
N LEU A 141 -14.38 -14.56 27.35
CA LEU A 141 -13.44 -13.44 27.25
C LEU A 141 -13.86 -12.24 28.11
N SER A 142 -15.13 -12.18 28.56
CA SER A 142 -15.61 -11.07 29.40
C SER A 142 -14.95 -11.06 30.78
N ASP A 143 -14.54 -12.23 31.26
CA ASP A 143 -14.05 -12.43 32.64
C ASP A 143 -12.54 -12.13 32.75
N ILE A 144 -11.88 -11.89 31.62
CA ILE A 144 -10.46 -11.58 31.56
C ILE A 144 -10.26 -10.11 31.93
N LYS A 145 -9.70 -9.88 33.13
CA LYS A 145 -9.43 -8.54 33.64
C LYS A 145 -8.18 -7.91 33.02
N THR A 146 -7.14 -8.71 32.83
CA THR A 146 -5.84 -8.24 32.34
C THR A 146 -5.17 -9.31 31.50
N ILE A 147 -4.68 -8.89 30.34
CA ILE A 147 -3.82 -9.66 29.44
C ILE A 147 -2.48 -8.94 29.39
N LYS A 148 -1.41 -9.70 29.55
CA LYS A 148 -0.05 -9.17 29.44
C LYS A 148 0.55 -9.63 28.13
N ILE A 149 1.08 -8.68 27.36
CA ILE A 149 1.75 -8.93 26.09
C ILE A 149 3.21 -8.54 26.23
N THR A 150 4.10 -9.49 25.96
CA THR A 150 5.56 -9.26 25.95
C THR A 150 6.16 -9.79 24.65
N TYR A 151 7.34 -9.28 24.31
CA TYR A 151 8.14 -9.77 23.18
C TYR A 151 9.59 -9.91 23.63
N PRO A 152 9.98 -11.09 24.17
CA PRO A 152 11.24 -11.28 24.87
C PRO A 152 12.49 -11.01 24.02
N ASP A 153 12.43 -11.28 22.71
CA ASP A 153 13.56 -11.09 21.79
C ASP A 153 14.02 -9.63 21.78
N ASN A 154 13.09 -8.68 21.76
CA ASN A 154 13.37 -7.24 21.86
C ASN A 154 12.09 -6.46 22.26
N PRO A 155 11.95 -6.07 23.54
CA PRO A 155 10.73 -5.42 24.03
C PRO A 155 10.38 -4.10 23.33
N THR A 156 11.35 -3.39 22.72
CA THR A 156 11.13 -2.15 21.96
C THR A 156 10.16 -2.36 20.79
N MET A 157 9.97 -3.61 20.33
CA MET A 157 8.89 -3.98 19.38
C MET A 157 7.52 -3.47 19.81
N LEU A 158 7.22 -3.50 21.11
CA LEU A 158 5.93 -3.07 21.65
C LEU A 158 5.70 -1.56 21.51
N THR A 159 6.76 -0.77 21.57
CA THR A 159 6.73 0.67 21.26
C THR A 159 6.34 0.88 19.80
N GLY A 160 7.00 0.18 18.87
CA GLY A 160 6.66 0.23 17.44
C GLY A 160 5.23 -0.23 17.15
N LEU A 161 4.81 -1.35 17.74
CA LEU A 161 3.44 -1.86 17.65
C LEU A 161 2.42 -0.81 18.08
N LYS A 162 2.66 -0.14 19.22
CA LYS A 162 1.77 0.89 19.74
C LYS A 162 1.71 2.11 18.83
N VAL A 163 2.87 2.66 18.43
CA VAL A 163 2.94 3.85 17.56
C VAL A 163 2.28 3.58 16.21
N MET A 164 2.58 2.44 15.58
CA MET A 164 1.98 2.10 14.28
C MET A 164 0.48 1.84 14.39
N ALA A 165 0.00 1.30 15.51
CA ALA A 165 -1.44 1.10 15.73
C ALA A 165 -2.18 2.44 15.89
N ILE A 166 -1.60 3.41 16.60
CA ILE A 166 -2.12 4.78 16.70
C ILE A 166 -2.15 5.42 15.31
N ALA A 167 -1.03 5.37 14.59
CA ALA A 167 -0.93 5.97 13.26
C ALA A 167 -1.97 5.43 12.26
N GLU A 168 -2.23 4.12 12.28
CA GLU A 168 -3.26 3.50 11.46
C GLU A 168 -4.68 3.89 11.86
N ILE A 169 -4.95 4.22 13.12
CA ILE A 169 -6.28 4.70 13.52
C ILE A 169 -6.46 6.17 13.15
N ASP A 170 -5.41 6.97 13.31
CA ASP A 170 -5.48 8.43 13.14
C ASP A 170 -5.35 8.86 11.67
N HIS A 171 -4.54 8.18 10.86
CA HIS A 171 -4.25 8.56 9.48
C HIS A 171 -4.95 7.72 8.42
N ARG A 172 -5.71 6.69 8.80
CA ARG A 172 -6.41 5.85 7.82
C ARG A 172 -7.52 6.65 7.14
N THR A 173 -7.39 6.77 5.82
CA THR A 173 -8.40 7.38 4.95
C THR A 173 -8.85 6.42 3.86
N LEU A 174 -9.72 6.86 2.97
CA LEU A 174 -10.12 6.09 1.78
C LEU A 174 -8.97 5.88 0.78
N ILE A 175 -7.92 6.71 0.85
CA ILE A 175 -6.79 6.73 -0.09
C ILE A 175 -5.42 6.54 0.56
N ASN A 176 -5.38 6.37 1.89
CA ASN A 176 -4.21 5.95 2.66
C ASN A 176 -4.66 4.83 3.61
N GLN A 177 -4.43 3.58 3.21
CA GLN A 177 -4.88 2.38 3.92
C GLN A 177 -3.70 1.45 4.21
N ASP A 178 -3.80 0.72 5.33
CA ASP A 178 -2.86 -0.31 5.78
C ASP A 178 -1.44 0.22 6.03
N VAL A 179 -1.34 1.41 6.63
CA VAL A 179 -0.14 1.99 7.23
C VAL A 179 0.52 0.98 8.18
N PHE A 180 -0.31 0.31 8.98
CA PHE A 180 0.15 -0.64 10.00
C PHE A 180 0.91 -1.83 9.41
N LEU A 181 0.27 -2.56 8.48
CA LEU A 181 0.83 -3.79 7.92
C LEU A 181 1.93 -3.54 6.90
N ARG A 182 1.95 -2.36 6.27
CA ARG A 182 3.05 -1.94 5.40
C ARG A 182 4.23 -1.36 6.18
N CYS A 183 4.09 -1.17 7.49
CA CYS A 183 5.04 -0.44 8.32
C CYS A 183 5.40 0.93 7.69
N ASP A 184 4.39 1.68 7.26
CA ASP A 184 4.59 2.94 6.54
C ASP A 184 5.00 4.06 7.52
N TYR A 185 6.27 4.06 7.94
CA TYR A 185 6.83 4.97 8.94
C TYR A 185 6.73 6.45 8.55
N ARG A 186 6.52 6.73 7.26
CA ARG A 186 6.48 8.09 6.70
C ARG A 186 5.32 8.91 7.28
N VAL A 187 4.24 8.26 7.71
CA VAL A 187 3.12 8.94 8.39
C VAL A 187 3.50 9.45 9.79
N LEU A 188 4.62 8.97 10.35
CA LEU A 188 5.13 9.42 11.65
C LEU A 188 6.02 10.66 11.52
N LYS A 189 6.45 11.00 10.29
CA LYS A 189 7.30 12.17 10.05
C LYS A 189 6.55 13.44 10.47
N LYS A 190 7.30 14.37 11.08
CA LYS A 190 6.79 15.71 11.41
C LYS A 190 6.43 16.50 10.15
N ASP A 191 7.27 16.37 9.12
CA ASP A 191 7.11 17.06 7.85
C ASP A 191 6.35 16.19 6.85
N GLU A 192 5.69 16.83 5.88
CA GLU A 192 4.99 16.12 4.81
C GLU A 192 5.98 15.29 4.00
N THR A 193 5.60 14.05 3.70
CA THR A 193 6.45 13.14 2.95
C THR A 193 6.46 13.54 1.48
N ASP A 194 7.66 13.80 0.96
CA ASP A 194 7.85 14.14 -0.44
C ASP A 194 7.49 12.97 -1.37
N VAL A 195 6.85 13.30 -2.50
CA VAL A 195 6.37 12.32 -3.48
C VAL A 195 7.54 11.57 -4.14
N LEU A 196 8.69 12.23 -4.32
CA LEU A 196 9.90 11.58 -4.86
C LEU A 196 10.42 10.50 -3.90
N SER A 197 10.44 10.78 -2.59
CA SER A 197 10.82 9.78 -1.58
C SER A 197 9.89 8.56 -1.63
N ILE A 198 8.58 8.77 -1.78
CA ILE A 198 7.63 7.66 -1.93
C ILE A 198 7.88 6.86 -3.22
N LEU A 199 8.20 7.55 -4.32
CA LEU A 199 8.54 6.91 -5.59
C LEU A 199 9.79 6.04 -5.45
N GLN A 200 10.87 6.59 -4.90
CA GLN A 200 12.14 5.89 -4.68
C GLN A 200 11.96 4.63 -3.83
N ASP A 201 11.22 4.74 -2.71
CA ASP A 201 10.88 3.59 -1.88
C ASP A 201 10.08 2.54 -2.65
N THR A 202 9.14 2.98 -3.49
CA THR A 202 8.27 2.07 -4.24
C THR A 202 9.06 1.26 -5.26
N ILE A 203 10.01 1.89 -5.96
CA ILE A 203 10.77 1.26 -7.05
C ILE A 203 12.05 0.57 -6.60
N LYS A 204 12.45 0.71 -5.33
CA LYS A 204 13.67 0.11 -4.77
C LYS A 204 13.86 -1.39 -5.07
N PRO A 205 12.81 -2.23 -5.17
CA PRO A 205 12.97 -3.63 -5.53
C PRO A 205 13.29 -3.91 -7.02
N LEU A 206 13.18 -2.91 -7.90
CA LEU A 206 13.46 -3.05 -9.34
C LEU A 206 14.97 -2.98 -9.62
N SER A 207 15.40 -3.36 -10.82
CA SER A 207 16.81 -3.20 -11.23
C SER A 207 17.22 -1.73 -11.27
N GLU A 208 18.50 -1.43 -11.02
CA GLU A 208 19.01 -0.05 -10.96
C GLU A 208 18.70 0.73 -12.24
N GLU A 209 18.84 0.11 -13.41
CA GLU A 209 18.53 0.73 -14.70
C GLU A 209 17.03 1.06 -14.86
N VAL A 210 16.14 0.20 -14.37
CA VAL A 210 14.69 0.46 -14.37
C VAL A 210 14.34 1.56 -13.35
N GLN A 211 15.00 1.58 -12.19
CA GLN A 211 14.82 2.66 -11.22
C GLN A 211 15.21 4.01 -11.83
N ASP A 212 16.38 4.10 -12.46
CA ASP A 212 16.87 5.31 -13.12
C ASP A 212 15.92 5.77 -14.24
N PHE A 213 15.44 4.83 -15.07
CA PHE A 213 14.45 5.14 -16.11
C PHE A 213 13.18 5.76 -15.52
N ILE A 214 12.66 5.20 -14.42
CA ILE A 214 11.45 5.73 -13.78
C ILE A 214 11.70 7.12 -13.17
N LEU A 215 12.86 7.35 -12.55
CA LEU A 215 13.23 8.65 -12.00
C LEU A 215 13.38 9.71 -13.10
N GLN A 216 13.93 9.32 -14.26
CA GLN A 216 14.01 10.19 -15.44
C GLN A 216 12.62 10.54 -15.98
N LEU A 217 11.71 9.57 -16.10
CA LEU A 217 10.31 9.83 -16.47
C LEU A 217 9.64 10.78 -15.47
N HIS A 218 9.80 10.53 -14.17
CA HIS A 218 9.26 11.39 -13.12
C HIS A 218 9.71 12.85 -13.32
N GLN A 219 11.02 13.09 -13.42
CA GLN A 219 11.56 14.43 -13.59
C GLN A 219 11.12 15.07 -14.91
N ARG A 220 11.14 14.32 -16.02
CA ARG A 220 10.72 14.79 -17.35
C ARG A 220 9.29 15.32 -17.32
N TYR A 221 8.36 14.57 -16.73
CA TYR A 221 6.94 14.94 -16.76
C TYR A 221 6.55 16.00 -15.73
N LEU A 222 7.26 16.09 -14.60
CA LEU A 222 7.16 17.26 -13.73
C LEU A 222 7.62 18.53 -14.46
N ASN A 223 8.76 18.47 -15.16
CA ASN A 223 9.29 19.59 -15.95
C ASN A 223 8.34 20.02 -17.09
N LYS A 224 7.54 19.09 -17.61
CA LYS A 224 6.50 19.35 -18.62
C LYS A 224 5.15 19.80 -18.03
N GLY A 225 5.09 20.03 -16.73
CA GLY A 225 3.94 20.63 -16.05
C GLY A 225 2.84 19.64 -15.66
N LEU A 226 3.15 18.33 -15.55
CA LEU A 226 2.22 17.38 -14.94
C LEU A 226 2.31 17.49 -13.42
N THR A 227 1.18 17.28 -12.75
CA THR A 227 1.16 17.10 -11.29
C THR A 227 1.31 15.62 -10.95
N CYS A 228 1.99 15.32 -9.85
CA CYS A 228 2.15 13.97 -9.35
C CYS A 228 1.32 13.76 -8.08
N VAL A 229 0.52 12.70 -8.03
CA VAL A 229 -0.34 12.37 -6.88
C VAL A 229 -0.18 10.90 -6.52
N VAL A 230 0.01 10.62 -5.24
CA VAL A 230 0.13 9.25 -4.72
C VAL A 230 -1.19 8.82 -4.07
N GLU A 231 -1.66 7.62 -4.40
CA GLU A 231 -2.74 6.94 -3.70
C GLU A 231 -2.26 5.58 -3.18
N VAL A 232 -2.52 5.30 -1.90
CA VAL A 232 -2.18 4.04 -1.24
C VAL A 232 -3.44 3.38 -0.74
N LYS A 233 -3.87 2.30 -1.40
CA LYS A 233 -5.10 1.57 -1.08
C LYS A 233 -4.79 0.14 -0.67
N GLY A 234 -4.32 0.02 0.57
CA GLY A 234 -3.84 -1.23 1.13
C GLY A 234 -2.51 -1.58 0.51
N PHE A 235 -2.38 -2.79 -0.03
CA PHE A 235 -1.17 -3.23 -0.74
C PHE A 235 -1.16 -2.82 -2.22
N HIS A 236 -1.78 -1.69 -2.55
CA HIS A 236 -1.76 -1.09 -3.88
C HIS A 236 -1.28 0.36 -3.77
N ILE A 237 -0.12 0.64 -4.35
CA ILE A 237 0.44 1.98 -4.49
C ILE A 237 0.20 2.43 -5.93
N TYR A 238 -0.36 3.62 -6.11
CA TYR A 238 -0.55 4.23 -7.42
C TYR A 238 -0.02 5.66 -7.43
N ILE A 239 1.08 5.87 -8.15
CA ILE A 239 1.71 7.17 -8.36
C ILE A 239 1.25 7.69 -9.73
N LYS A 240 0.44 8.75 -9.75
CA LYS A 240 -0.28 9.25 -10.94
C LYS A 240 0.32 10.54 -11.44
N TYR A 241 0.55 10.62 -12.75
CA TYR A 241 0.97 11.84 -13.42
C TYR A 241 -0.21 12.40 -14.20
N CYS A 242 -0.62 13.61 -13.82
CA CYS A 242 -1.85 14.22 -14.27
C CYS A 242 -1.57 15.51 -15.04
N TYR A 243 -2.21 15.66 -16.19
CA TYR A 243 -2.39 16.98 -16.80
C TYR A 243 -3.75 17.53 -16.38
N LYS A 244 -3.74 18.59 -15.56
CA LYS A 244 -4.94 19.11 -14.87
C LYS A 244 -5.57 17.98 -14.03
N ARG A 245 -6.81 17.58 -14.34
CA ARG A 245 -7.54 16.50 -13.64
C ARG A 245 -7.46 15.14 -14.35
N LYS A 246 -6.76 15.06 -15.49
CA LYS A 246 -6.68 13.83 -16.30
C LYS A 246 -5.37 13.12 -16.01
N VAL A 247 -5.47 11.87 -15.55
CA VAL A 247 -4.30 10.97 -15.43
C VAL A 247 -3.85 10.61 -16.84
N LEU A 248 -2.60 10.92 -17.18
CA LEU A 248 -1.97 10.54 -18.46
C LEU A 248 -1.33 9.17 -18.32
N TRP A 249 -0.51 9.01 -17.29
CA TRP A 249 0.14 7.75 -16.96
C TRP A 249 0.37 7.64 -15.44
N GLY A 250 0.81 6.48 -14.99
CA GLY A 250 1.32 6.34 -13.62
C GLY A 250 1.81 4.96 -13.29
N ILE A 251 2.51 4.85 -12.17
CA ILE A 251 3.18 3.63 -11.71
C ILE A 251 2.29 2.93 -10.71
N ASN A 252 2.10 1.63 -10.90
CA ASN A 252 1.35 0.77 -10.01
C ASN A 252 2.30 -0.25 -9.41
N ALA A 253 2.19 -0.43 -8.09
CA ALA A 253 2.80 -1.55 -7.38
C ALA A 253 1.68 -2.25 -6.59
N SER A 254 1.48 -3.55 -6.82
CA SER A 254 0.43 -4.32 -6.14
C SER A 254 0.79 -5.79 -5.97
N LEU A 255 0.20 -6.45 -4.96
CA LEU A 255 0.45 -7.89 -4.73
C LEU A 255 0.01 -8.75 -5.92
N ASN A 256 -1.05 -8.33 -6.62
CA ASN A 256 -1.65 -9.14 -7.68
C ASN A 256 -0.94 -8.96 -9.03
N ASN A 257 -0.61 -7.71 -9.38
CA ASN A 257 -0.15 -7.36 -10.73
C ASN A 257 1.31 -6.88 -10.76
N GLY A 258 2.03 -6.97 -9.64
CA GLY A 258 3.43 -6.56 -9.55
C GLY A 258 3.60 -5.06 -9.82
N TYR A 259 4.70 -4.73 -10.51
CA TYR A 259 5.10 -3.39 -10.88
C TYR A 259 4.82 -3.13 -12.37
N HIS A 260 4.07 -2.07 -12.65
CA HIS A 260 3.76 -1.69 -14.03
C HIS A 260 3.43 -0.20 -14.19
N ILE A 261 3.69 0.33 -15.38
CA ILE A 261 3.13 1.60 -15.81
C ILE A 261 1.73 1.36 -16.36
N ASN A 262 0.78 2.22 -16.01
CA ASN A 262 -0.52 2.31 -16.68
C ASN A 262 -0.59 3.57 -17.51
N VAL A 263 -0.97 3.44 -18.78
CA VAL A 263 -1.12 4.56 -19.72
C VAL A 263 -2.58 4.78 -20.07
N LYS A 264 -3.04 6.02 -20.08
CA LYS A 264 -4.42 6.41 -20.41
C LYS A 264 -4.46 7.32 -21.62
N SER A 265 -4.11 6.76 -22.77
CA SER A 265 -3.97 7.48 -24.05
C SER A 265 -5.30 7.73 -24.75
N THR A 266 -5.80 8.97 -24.70
CA THR A 266 -7.06 9.39 -25.33
C THR A 266 -6.92 9.92 -26.74
N LYS A 267 -5.71 10.27 -27.17
CA LYS A 267 -5.45 11.06 -28.37
C LYS A 267 -4.70 10.31 -29.47
N THR A 268 -4.67 8.99 -29.41
CA THR A 268 -3.92 8.12 -30.33
C THR A 268 -4.22 8.35 -31.81
N TYR A 269 -5.44 8.80 -32.15
CA TYR A 269 -5.82 9.17 -33.52
C TYR A 269 -5.13 10.45 -34.05
N GLU A 270 -4.56 11.29 -33.17
CA GLU A 270 -3.88 12.53 -33.55
C GLU A 270 -2.40 12.32 -33.91
N TYR A 271 -1.84 11.13 -33.64
CA TYR A 271 -0.41 10.82 -33.85
C TYR A 271 -0.19 9.39 -34.40
N THR A 272 -1.05 8.96 -35.32
CA THR A 272 -1.00 7.61 -35.93
C THR A 272 0.33 7.31 -36.62
N ASP A 273 0.91 8.29 -37.29
CA ASP A 273 2.18 8.13 -38.01
C ASP A 273 3.32 7.86 -37.02
N THR A 274 3.29 8.51 -35.85
CA THR A 274 4.23 8.23 -34.77
C THR A 274 4.05 6.81 -34.23
N ILE A 275 2.80 6.34 -34.05
CA ILE A 275 2.53 4.99 -33.56
C ILE A 275 3.14 3.92 -34.47
N GLN A 276 3.12 4.12 -35.80
CA GLN A 276 3.70 3.16 -36.76
C GLN A 276 5.21 2.96 -36.59
N THR A 277 5.90 3.92 -35.94
CA THR A 277 7.34 3.82 -35.65
C THR A 277 7.66 3.05 -34.38
N PHE A 278 6.65 2.78 -33.52
CA PHE A 278 6.86 2.11 -32.25
C PHE A 278 7.14 0.61 -32.41
N PRO A 279 7.80 -0.03 -31.44
CA PRO A 279 7.90 -1.48 -31.39
C PRO A 279 6.53 -2.16 -31.50
N PRO A 280 6.42 -3.33 -32.17
CA PRO A 280 5.13 -4.00 -32.41
C PRO A 280 4.28 -4.18 -31.16
N ILE A 281 4.91 -4.49 -30.01
CA ILE A 281 4.23 -4.64 -28.72
C ILE A 281 3.47 -3.38 -28.29
N LEU A 282 4.03 -2.19 -28.53
CA LEU A 282 3.36 -0.92 -28.23
C LEU A 282 2.26 -0.63 -29.25
N GLN A 283 2.48 -0.94 -30.53
CA GLN A 283 1.45 -0.76 -31.57
C GLN A 283 0.21 -1.59 -31.26
N GLU A 284 0.38 -2.88 -30.95
CA GLU A 284 -0.70 -3.79 -30.59
C GLU A 284 -1.43 -3.34 -29.33
N MET A 285 -0.69 -2.90 -28.32
CA MET A 285 -1.27 -2.40 -27.08
C MET A 285 -2.07 -1.10 -27.29
N ILE A 286 -1.56 -0.16 -28.09
CA ILE A 286 -2.27 1.08 -28.41
C ILE A 286 -3.53 0.79 -29.24
N ALA A 287 -3.45 -0.16 -30.19
CA ALA A 287 -4.58 -0.56 -31.04
C ALA A 287 -5.73 -1.19 -30.23
N LYS A 288 -5.43 -1.90 -29.14
CA LYS A 288 -6.46 -2.41 -28.20
C LYS A 288 -7.29 -1.28 -27.58
N GLY A 289 -6.70 -0.09 -27.43
CA GLY A 289 -7.33 1.08 -26.82
C GLY A 289 -7.58 0.91 -25.31
N TYR A 290 -8.01 1.99 -24.66
CA TYR A 290 -8.34 1.96 -23.23
C TYR A 290 -9.74 2.55 -22.96
N GLY A 291 -10.46 1.97 -22.01
CA GLY A 291 -11.85 2.26 -21.68
C GLY A 291 -12.62 0.99 -21.31
N CYS A 292 -13.58 1.05 -20.39
CA CYS A 292 -14.35 -0.13 -20.01
C CYS A 292 -15.39 -0.45 -21.10
N GLY A 293 -15.40 -1.69 -21.60
CA GLY A 293 -16.37 -2.21 -22.55
C GLY A 293 -17.82 -2.28 -22.03
N ARG A 294 -18.07 -1.95 -20.76
CA ARG A 294 -19.42 -1.90 -20.13
C ARG A 294 -20.45 -1.00 -20.82
N LYS A 295 -20.08 -0.27 -21.87
CA LYS A 295 -21.02 0.48 -22.70
C LYS A 295 -21.73 -0.37 -23.76
N ARG A 296 -21.41 -1.67 -23.95
CA ARG A 296 -21.99 -2.43 -25.07
C ARG A 296 -22.61 -3.80 -24.79
N GLU A 297 -22.47 -4.41 -23.61
CA GLU A 297 -23.20 -5.64 -23.27
C GLU A 297 -23.09 -5.95 -21.77
N ILE A 298 -24.02 -6.76 -21.24
CA ILE A 298 -23.90 -7.35 -19.89
C ILE A 298 -22.71 -8.33 -19.96
N GLY A 299 -21.51 -7.87 -19.58
CA GLY A 299 -20.27 -8.62 -19.75
C GLY A 299 -19.28 -8.46 -18.60
N HIS A 300 -18.36 -9.43 -18.52
CA HIS A 300 -17.24 -9.47 -17.58
C HIS A 300 -16.33 -8.23 -17.72
N CYS A 301 -15.64 -7.85 -16.64
CA CYS A 301 -14.72 -6.72 -16.63
C CYS A 301 -13.51 -7.02 -17.52
N ASP A 302 -13.28 -6.19 -18.55
CA ASP A 302 -12.14 -6.27 -19.47
C ASP A 302 -10.91 -5.47 -19.01
N GLY A 303 -10.99 -4.82 -17.84
CA GLY A 303 -9.90 -4.03 -17.28
C GLY A 303 -9.60 -2.72 -18.00
N GLY A 304 -10.23 -2.42 -19.14
CA GLY A 304 -9.83 -1.33 -20.01
C GLY A 304 -9.92 0.06 -19.38
N CYS A 305 -10.75 0.28 -18.35
CA CYS A 305 -10.79 1.55 -17.62
C CYS A 305 -9.53 1.87 -16.79
N ARG A 306 -8.64 0.89 -16.61
CA ARG A 306 -7.44 1.02 -15.77
C ARG A 306 -6.25 1.63 -16.51
N GLY A 307 -6.28 1.59 -17.85
CA GLY A 307 -5.19 1.99 -18.72
C GLY A 307 -4.52 0.78 -19.35
N LEU A 308 -3.57 1.05 -20.25
CA LEU A 308 -2.74 0.07 -20.94
C LEU A 308 -1.53 -0.26 -20.05
N PRO A 309 -1.38 -1.52 -19.56
CA PRO A 309 -0.31 -1.89 -18.66
C PRO A 309 0.99 -2.20 -19.40
N ILE A 310 2.11 -1.67 -18.91
CA ILE A 310 3.49 -2.00 -19.32
C ILE A 310 4.22 -2.51 -18.09
N SER A 311 4.67 -3.77 -18.11
CA SER A 311 5.46 -4.35 -17.01
C SER A 311 6.75 -3.54 -16.77
N LEU A 312 7.12 -3.38 -15.50
CA LEU A 312 8.38 -2.74 -15.09
C LEU A 312 9.43 -3.79 -14.74
N ASP A 313 9.76 -4.64 -15.71
CA ASP A 313 10.94 -5.51 -15.71
C ASP A 313 11.98 -4.97 -16.72
N ASP A 314 13.15 -5.62 -16.82
CA ASP A 314 14.24 -5.14 -17.68
C ASP A 314 13.86 -5.03 -19.17
N SER A 315 12.78 -5.70 -19.63
CA SER A 315 12.31 -5.56 -21.01
C SER A 315 11.81 -4.15 -21.32
N VAL A 316 11.39 -3.38 -20.32
CA VAL A 316 10.94 -1.99 -20.49
C VAL A 316 12.05 -1.09 -21.03
N LEU A 317 13.31 -1.42 -20.72
CA LEU A 317 14.47 -0.64 -21.15
C LEU A 317 14.62 -0.65 -22.69
N GLY A 318 14.24 -1.77 -23.34
CA GLY A 318 14.25 -1.90 -24.79
C GLY A 318 13.19 -1.07 -25.52
N ILE A 319 12.20 -0.53 -24.80
CA ILE A 319 11.10 0.28 -25.35
C ILE A 319 11.01 1.69 -24.74
N ARG A 320 12.01 2.09 -23.95
CA ARG A 320 12.00 3.35 -23.17
C ARG A 320 11.79 4.59 -24.03
N ASP A 321 12.49 4.70 -25.16
CA ASP A 321 12.44 5.88 -26.04
C ASP A 321 11.05 6.01 -26.70
N ALA A 322 10.42 4.87 -27.01
CA ALA A 322 9.08 4.81 -27.55
C ALA A 322 8.03 5.18 -26.48
N ILE A 323 8.23 4.79 -25.21
CA ILE A 323 7.38 5.22 -24.08
C ILE A 323 7.45 6.74 -23.90
N GLU A 324 8.65 7.31 -23.88
CA GLU A 324 8.82 8.77 -23.77
C GLU A 324 8.15 9.51 -24.92
N THR A 325 8.38 9.04 -26.15
CA THR A 325 7.78 9.62 -27.35
C THR A 325 6.25 9.55 -27.29
N TRP A 326 5.69 8.41 -26.88
CA TRP A 326 4.25 8.23 -26.75
C TRP A 326 3.62 9.20 -25.75
N PHE A 327 4.21 9.30 -24.56
CA PHE A 327 3.67 10.16 -23.49
C PHE A 327 3.81 11.64 -23.86
N ASP A 328 4.87 12.02 -24.57
CA ASP A 328 5.05 13.36 -25.10
C ASP A 328 3.98 13.74 -26.13
N GLN A 329 3.66 12.84 -27.07
CA GLN A 329 2.59 13.07 -28.05
C GLN A 329 1.24 13.21 -27.37
N GLU A 330 0.91 12.30 -26.44
CA GLU A 330 -0.35 12.37 -25.70
C GLU A 330 -0.47 13.68 -24.91
N LEU A 331 0.61 14.14 -24.27
CA LEU A 331 0.63 15.40 -23.55
C LEU A 331 0.46 16.61 -24.48
N SER A 332 1.17 16.64 -25.61
CA SER A 332 1.07 17.69 -26.62
C SER A 332 -0.37 17.85 -27.12
N CYS A 333 -1.02 16.72 -27.45
CA CYS A 333 -2.42 16.69 -27.86
C CYS A 333 -3.39 17.13 -26.75
N LEU A 334 -3.07 16.90 -25.47
CA LEU A 334 -3.89 17.39 -24.36
C LEU A 334 -3.71 18.89 -24.12
N GLN A 335 -2.53 19.44 -24.42
CA GLN A 335 -2.21 20.86 -24.29
C GLN A 335 -2.79 21.70 -25.45
N SER A 336 -2.93 21.13 -26.65
CA SER A 336 -3.50 21.81 -27.82
C SER A 336 -5.02 22.03 -27.77
N ILE A 337 -5.74 21.39 -26.83
CA ILE A 337 -7.19 21.54 -26.70
C ILE A 337 -7.54 22.94 -26.17
N PRO A 338 -8.31 23.77 -26.93
CA PRO A 338 -8.72 25.10 -26.50
C PRO A 338 -9.55 25.04 -25.21
N ARG A 339 -9.41 26.05 -24.34
CA ARG A 339 -10.30 26.22 -23.18
C ARG A 339 -11.73 26.44 -23.72
N LYS A 340 -12.69 25.59 -23.32
CA LYS A 340 -14.11 25.92 -23.53
C LYS A 340 -14.37 27.27 -22.83
N PRO A 341 -14.86 28.30 -23.53
CA PRO A 341 -15.25 29.54 -22.88
C PRO A 341 -16.37 29.22 -21.87
N HIS A 342 -16.21 29.67 -20.64
CA HIS A 342 -17.31 29.74 -19.69
C HIS A 342 -18.35 30.69 -20.28
N PHE A 343 -19.44 30.15 -20.83
CA PHE A 343 -20.62 30.94 -21.12
C PHE A 343 -21.14 31.49 -19.79
N LYS A 344 -20.82 32.75 -19.49
CA LYS A 344 -21.57 33.52 -18.50
C LYS A 344 -22.94 33.78 -19.12
N ILE A 345 -23.94 33.03 -18.69
CA ILE A 345 -25.33 33.37 -18.93
C ILE A 345 -25.56 34.72 -18.23
N HIS A 346 -25.60 35.81 -18.98
CA HIS A 346 -26.18 37.06 -18.49
C HIS A 346 -27.68 36.92 -18.70
N GLY A 347 -28.41 36.72 -17.59
CA GLY A 347 -29.86 36.87 -17.60
C GLY A 347 -30.20 38.33 -17.79
N ASN A 348 -31.05 38.62 -18.78
CA ASN A 348 -31.84 39.84 -18.84
C ASN A 348 -33.07 39.71 -17.94
#